data_AF-A0A847MCY7-F1
#
_entry.id   AF-A0A847MCY7-F1
#
_cell.length_a   1.000
_cell.length_b   1.000
_cell.length_c   1.000
_cell.angle_alpha   90.00
_cell.angle_beta   90.00
_cell.angle_gamma   90.00
#
_symmetry.space_group_name_H-M   'P 1'
#
loop_
_entity.id
_entity.type
_entity.pdbx_description
1 polymer ?
#
loop_
_entity_poly.entity_id
_entity_poly.type
_entity_poly.pdbx_seq_one_letter_code
_entity_poly.pdbx_strand_id
1 'polypeptide(L)'
;MSVCEHIEFQCPNCNSPQTIEIWRSINTQENPELKKELFEGRINVFHCLECDFEGSLPVDLLYHDVENQFCVQFFPFEWVLDDAFIKRFRFQDGNVVFTFQKNIENLPSYLRNFQITFNMNEMIRYIIFLEKVLHVKQKK
;
A
#
# COMPACT_ATOMS: atom_id res chain seq x y z
N MET A 1 0.73 -11.59 -7.12
CA MET A 1 -0.65 -11.86 -6.70
C MET A 1 -1.15 -10.77 -5.80
N SER A 2 -2.34 -10.26 -6.13
CA SER A 2 -3.09 -9.37 -5.25
C SER A 2 -3.61 -10.16 -4.04
N VAL A 3 -3.73 -9.51 -2.89
CA VAL A 3 -4.19 -10.13 -1.65
C VAL A 3 -5.27 -9.26 -1.04
N CYS A 4 -6.47 -9.82 -0.88
CA CYS A 4 -7.58 -9.22 -0.15
C CYS A 4 -8.00 -10.11 1.03
N GLU A 5 -8.65 -9.49 2.00
CA GLU A 5 -9.30 -10.17 3.11
C GLU A 5 -10.59 -9.45 3.48
N HIS A 6 -11.52 -10.17 4.10
CA HIS A 6 -12.76 -9.60 4.61
C HIS A 6 -12.62 -9.38 6.12
N ILE A 7 -12.95 -8.19 6.58
CA ILE A 7 -12.93 -7.84 8.00
C ILE A 7 -14.30 -7.34 8.45
N GLU A 8 -14.61 -7.53 9.73
CA GLU A 8 -15.72 -6.82 10.37
C GLU A 8 -15.23 -5.45 10.83
N PHE A 9 -15.92 -4.40 10.40
CA PHE A 9 -15.62 -3.02 10.77
C PHE A 9 -16.86 -2.34 11.35
N GLN A 10 -16.68 -1.60 12.44
CA GLN A 10 -17.75 -0.81 13.04
C GLN A 10 -17.65 0.63 12.57
N CYS A 11 -18.76 1.17 12.02
CA CYS A 11 -18.80 2.55 11.58
C CYS A 11 -18.49 3.50 12.77
N PRO A 12 -17.51 4.41 12.66
CA PRO A 12 -17.17 5.33 13.75
C PRO A 12 -18.26 6.38 14.01
N ASN A 13 -19.20 6.57 13.08
CA ASN A 13 -20.27 7.56 13.20
C ASN A 13 -21.57 6.99 13.81
N CYS A 14 -21.98 5.78 13.42
CA CYS A 14 -23.25 5.17 13.87
C CYS A 14 -23.10 3.82 14.58
N ASN A 15 -21.89 3.28 14.69
CA ASN A 15 -21.56 1.96 15.26
C ASN A 15 -22.19 0.75 14.55
N SER A 16 -22.81 0.93 13.38
CA SER A 16 -23.30 -0.21 12.59
C SER A 16 -22.13 -1.11 12.16
N PRO A 17 -22.19 -2.43 12.42
CA PRO A 17 -21.19 -3.38 11.96
C PRO A 17 -21.40 -3.70 10.47
N GLN A 18 -20.31 -3.72 9.71
CA GLN A 18 -20.32 -4.10 8.31
C GLN A 18 -19.12 -4.99 8.00
N THR A 19 -19.33 -6.06 7.24
CA THR A 19 -18.23 -6.81 6.63
C THR A 19 -17.75 -6.07 5.39
N ILE A 20 -16.45 -5.79 5.32
CA ILE A 20 -15.84 -5.07 4.21
C ILE A 20 -14.63 -5.82 3.67
N GLU A 21 -14.41 -5.71 2.36
CA GLU A 21 -13.20 -6.21 1.71
C GLU A 21 -12.09 -5.15 1.80
N ILE A 22 -10.90 -5.56 2.23
CA ILE A 22 -9.70 -4.73 2.25
C ILE A 22 -8.59 -5.39 1.42
N TRP A 23 -7.76 -4.55 0.82
CA TRP A 23 -6.60 -4.94 0.02
C TRP A 23 -5.32 -4.71 0.81
N ARG A 24 -4.47 -5.75 0.88
CA ARG A 24 -3.12 -5.70 1.48
C ARG A 24 -2.03 -5.64 0.40
N SER A 25 -2.32 -6.18 -0.78
CA SER A 25 -1.40 -6.19 -1.91
C SER A 25 -2.16 -6.05 -3.23
N ILE A 26 -1.65 -5.23 -4.13
CA ILE A 26 -2.17 -5.06 -5.49
C ILE A 26 -1.06 -5.43 -6.49
N ASN A 27 -1.33 -6.45 -7.30
CA ASN A 27 -0.56 -6.77 -8.50
C ASN A 27 -1.28 -6.21 -9.73
N THR A 28 -0.69 -5.21 -10.36
CA THR A 28 -1.32 -4.51 -11.49
C THR A 28 -1.38 -5.30 -12.78
N GLN A 29 -0.54 -6.33 -12.93
CA GLN A 29 -0.62 -7.23 -14.09
C GLN A 29 -1.82 -8.16 -14.01
N GLU A 30 -2.12 -8.67 -12.80
CA GLU A 30 -3.23 -9.59 -12.59
C GLU A 30 -4.57 -8.83 -12.49
N ASN A 31 -4.54 -7.61 -11.93
CA ASN A 31 -5.74 -6.83 -11.66
C ASN A 31 -5.58 -5.35 -12.07
N PRO A 32 -5.65 -5.02 -13.37
CA PRO A 32 -5.56 -3.64 -13.85
C PRO A 32 -6.62 -2.71 -13.26
N GLU A 33 -7.82 -3.23 -12.97
CA GLU A 33 -8.91 -2.44 -12.36
C GLU A 33 -8.54 -1.94 -10.96
N LEU A 34 -7.82 -2.72 -10.16
CA LEU A 34 -7.38 -2.29 -8.82
C LEU A 34 -6.38 -1.13 -8.87
N LYS A 35 -5.57 -1.05 -9.93
CA LYS A 35 -4.71 0.12 -10.17
C LYS A 35 -5.54 1.37 -10.41
N LYS A 36 -6.60 1.25 -11.21
CA LYS A 36 -7.51 2.37 -11.48
C LYS A 36 -8.23 2.81 -10.20
N GLU A 37 -8.76 1.87 -9.42
CA GLU A 37 -9.39 2.16 -8.14
C GLU A 37 -8.42 2.80 -7.14
N LEU A 38 -7.16 2.37 -7.11
CA LEU A 38 -6.12 2.99 -6.29
C LEU A 38 -5.93 4.45 -6.68
N PHE A 39 -5.80 4.73 -7.98
CA PHE A 39 -5.55 6.08 -8.49
C PHE A 39 -6.77 7.00 -8.33
N GLU A 40 -7.96 6.42 -8.30
CA GLU A 40 -9.22 7.13 -8.02
C GLU A 40 -9.50 7.23 -6.51
N GLY A 41 -8.59 6.73 -5.66
CA GLY A 41 -8.66 6.86 -4.20
C GLY A 41 -9.71 5.96 -3.54
N ARG A 42 -10.15 4.89 -4.21
CA ARG A 42 -11.22 3.99 -3.73
C ARG A 42 -10.72 2.73 -3.04
N ILE A 43 -9.43 2.45 -3.07
CA ILE A 43 -8.86 1.31 -2.36
C ILE A 43 -8.87 1.56 -0.85
N ASN A 44 -9.33 0.56 -0.10
CA ASN A 44 -9.44 0.60 1.36
C ASN A 44 -10.23 1.83 1.85
N VAL A 45 -11.32 2.15 1.18
CA VAL A 45 -12.29 3.17 1.62
C VAL A 45 -13.51 2.48 2.19
N PHE A 46 -13.92 2.92 3.37
CA PHE A 46 -15.15 2.49 4.02
C PHE A 46 -16.29 3.43 3.64
N HIS A 47 -17.43 2.86 3.26
CA HIS A 47 -18.69 3.56 3.08
C HIS A 47 -19.77 2.89 3.93
N CYS A 48 -20.37 3.66 4.84
CA CYS A 48 -21.37 3.15 5.76
C CYS A 48 -22.75 3.11 5.11
N LEU A 49 -23.37 1.93 5.07
CA LEU A 49 -24.69 1.74 4.43
C LEU A 49 -25.86 2.31 5.27
N GLU A 50 -25.61 2.67 6.53
CA GLU A 50 -26.65 3.16 7.45
C GLU A 50 -26.65 4.68 7.65
N CYS A 51 -25.50 5.35 7.48
CA CYS A 51 -25.37 6.77 7.80
C CYS A 51 -24.54 7.57 6.79
N ASP A 52 -24.19 6.96 5.65
CA ASP A 52 -23.41 7.55 4.56
C ASP A 52 -22.01 8.07 4.95
N PHE A 53 -21.52 7.72 6.16
CA PHE A 53 -20.15 8.04 6.56
C PHE A 53 -19.16 7.39 5.59
N GLU A 54 -18.22 8.17 5.10
CA GLU A 54 -17.15 7.72 4.20
C GLU A 54 -15.78 8.09 4.77
N GLY A 55 -14.82 7.18 4.69
CA GLY A 55 -13.46 7.44 5.14
C GLY A 55 -12.47 6.36 4.72
N SER A 56 -11.21 6.76 4.54
CA SER A 56 -10.12 5.81 4.28
C SER A 56 -9.83 4.96 5.51
N LEU A 57 -9.56 3.68 5.30
CA LEU A 57 -9.18 2.73 6.33
C LEU A 57 -7.65 2.75 6.51
N PRO A 58 -7.13 2.72 7.75
CA PRO A 58 -5.70 2.68 8.03
C PRO A 58 -5.14 1.26 7.81
N VAL A 59 -5.17 0.79 6.56
CA VAL A 59 -4.72 -0.53 6.13
C VAL A 59 -3.45 -0.36 5.30
N ASP A 60 -2.37 -1.04 5.68
CA ASP A 60 -1.13 -1.05 4.89
C ASP A 60 -1.35 -1.71 3.52
N LEU A 61 -0.65 -1.21 2.51
CA LEU A 61 -0.86 -1.61 1.12
C LEU A 61 0.46 -1.73 0.39
N LEU A 62 0.74 -2.92 -0.15
CA LEU A 62 1.83 -3.14 -1.09
C LEU A 62 1.31 -3.01 -2.53
N TYR A 63 1.78 -2.00 -3.25
CA TYR A 63 1.63 -1.96 -4.71
C TYR A 63 2.88 -2.55 -5.33
N HIS A 64 2.71 -3.50 -6.25
CA HIS A 64 3.86 -4.04 -6.97
C HIS A 64 3.54 -4.25 -8.44
N ASP A 65 4.48 -3.81 -9.29
CA ASP A 65 4.44 -3.95 -10.74
C ASP A 65 5.56 -4.92 -11.14
N VAL A 66 5.14 -6.11 -11.56
CA VAL A 66 6.07 -7.19 -11.95
C VAL A 66 6.72 -6.91 -13.30
N GLU A 67 6.06 -6.18 -14.21
CA GLU A 67 6.62 -5.89 -15.54
C GLU A 67 7.79 -4.93 -15.42
N ASN A 68 7.55 -3.86 -14.68
CA ASN A 68 8.48 -2.76 -14.50
C ASN A 68 9.44 -2.98 -13.33
N GLN A 69 9.30 -4.11 -12.62
CA GLN A 69 10.17 -4.54 -11.53
C GLN A 69 10.31 -3.44 -10.45
N PHE A 70 9.19 -2.91 -9.95
CA PHE A 70 9.18 -1.99 -8.82
C PHE A 70 8.01 -2.26 -7.87
N CYS A 71 8.14 -1.78 -6.64
CA CYS A 71 7.04 -1.79 -5.68
C CYS A 71 7.12 -0.61 -4.71
N VAL A 72 5.97 -0.26 -4.14
CA VAL A 72 5.78 0.83 -3.20
C VAL A 72 4.93 0.30 -2.05
N GLN A 73 5.41 0.48 -0.83
CA GLN A 73 4.74 0.09 0.39
C GLN A 73 4.16 1.33 1.08
N PHE A 74 2.86 1.33 1.29
CA PHE A 74 2.19 2.27 2.18
C PHE A 74 2.05 1.67 3.58
N PHE A 75 2.33 2.49 4.60
CA PHE A 75 1.95 2.21 5.99
C PHE A 75 1.11 3.38 6.52
N PRO A 76 0.06 3.12 7.32
CA PRO A 76 -0.64 4.17 8.06
C PRO A 76 0.35 4.95 8.93
N PHE A 77 0.28 6.28 8.90
CA PHE A 77 1.24 7.12 9.62
C PHE A 77 1.17 6.93 11.13
N GLU A 78 -0.01 6.59 11.65
CA GLU A 78 -0.26 6.33 13.07
C GLU A 78 0.60 5.19 13.62
N TRP A 79 1.04 4.25 12.76
CA TRP A 79 1.91 3.14 13.15
C TRP A 79 3.30 3.63 13.59
N VAL A 80 3.71 4.84 13.24
CA VAL A 80 4.97 5.45 13.71
C VAL A 80 5.01 5.60 15.23
N LEU A 81 3.84 5.63 15.88
CA LEU A 81 3.73 5.69 17.34
C LEU A 81 3.90 4.31 18.02
N ASP A 82 3.92 3.22 17.26
CA ASP A 82 4.12 1.87 17.77
C ASP A 82 5.62 1.49 17.77
N ASP A 83 6.17 1.29 18.97
CA ASP A 83 7.55 0.85 19.18
C ASP A 83 7.89 -0.45 18.44
N ALA A 84 6.95 -1.40 18.34
CA ALA A 84 7.16 -2.66 17.64
C ALA A 84 7.28 -2.43 16.12
N PHE A 85 6.52 -1.49 15.57
CA PHE A 85 6.63 -1.08 14.18
C PHE A 85 7.96 -0.36 13.92
N ILE A 86 8.33 0.63 14.75
CA ILE A 86 9.56 1.41 14.58
C ILE A 86 10.82 0.56 14.67
N LYS A 87 10.83 -0.49 15.51
CA LYS A 87 11.96 -1.45 15.60
C LYS A 87 12.25 -2.19 14.29
N ARG A 88 11.34 -2.14 13.30
CA ARG A 88 11.56 -2.69 11.95
C ARG A 88 12.47 -1.79 11.10
N PHE A 89 12.78 -0.57 11.53
CA PHE A 89 13.59 0.38 10.79
C PHE A 89 14.94 0.59 11.45
N ARG A 90 15.98 0.77 10.64
CA ARG A 90 17.33 1.15 11.09
C ARG A 90 17.84 2.32 10.28
N PHE A 91 18.74 3.11 10.85
CA PHE A 91 19.47 4.14 10.12
C PHE A 91 20.83 3.60 9.72
N GLN A 92 21.14 3.62 8.43
CA GLN A 92 22.40 3.13 7.88
C GLN A 92 22.86 4.02 6.73
N ASP A 93 24.11 4.49 6.77
CA ASP A 93 24.74 5.27 5.69
C ASP A 93 23.90 6.49 5.25
N GLY A 94 23.28 7.20 6.20
CA GLY A 94 22.45 8.36 5.93
C GLY A 94 21.01 8.05 5.49
N ASN A 95 20.63 6.78 5.43
CA ASN A 95 19.35 6.32 4.91
C ASN A 95 18.57 5.49 5.95
N VAL A 96 17.24 5.51 5.84
CA VAL A 96 16.37 4.61 6.59
C VAL A 96 16.26 3.29 5.84
N VAL A 97 16.62 2.20 6.50
CA VAL A 97 16.57 0.84 5.97
C VAL A 97 15.49 0.05 6.71
N PHE A 98 14.58 -0.54 5.96
CA PHE A 98 13.57 -1.44 6.50
C PHE A 98 14.14 -2.86 6.67
N THR A 99 13.94 -3.43 7.84
CA THR A 99 14.37 -4.78 8.21
C THR A 99 13.16 -5.72 8.17
N PHE A 100 13.25 -6.72 7.32
CA PHE A 100 12.25 -7.77 7.23
C PHE A 100 12.36 -8.73 8.42
N GLN A 101 11.22 -9.07 9.02
CA GLN A 101 11.16 -10.04 10.12
C GLN A 101 11.27 -11.50 9.63
N LYS A 102 11.01 -11.76 8.35
CA LYS A 102 11.10 -13.08 7.71
C LYS A 102 12.22 -13.10 6.68
N ASN A 103 12.71 -14.31 6.38
CA ASN A 103 13.77 -14.50 5.40
C ASN A 103 13.25 -14.18 3.98
N ILE A 104 13.63 -13.02 3.44
CA ILE A 104 13.24 -12.51 2.12
C ILE A 104 14.28 -12.79 1.04
N GLU A 105 15.30 -13.59 1.33
CA GLU A 105 16.35 -13.95 0.36
C GLU A 105 15.75 -14.55 -0.93
N ASN A 106 14.64 -15.30 -0.79
CA ASN A 106 13.91 -15.93 -1.89
C ASN A 106 12.94 -14.99 -2.63
N LEU A 107 12.75 -13.75 -2.17
CA LEU A 107 11.91 -12.79 -2.89
C LEU A 107 12.66 -12.20 -4.09
N PRO A 108 11.98 -11.98 -5.22
CA PRO A 108 12.50 -11.18 -6.33
C PRO A 108 13.12 -9.87 -5.84
N SER A 109 14.24 -9.48 -6.45
CA SER A 109 15.02 -8.30 -6.04
C SER A 109 14.19 -7.03 -5.94
N TYR A 110 13.23 -6.84 -6.85
CA TYR A 110 12.36 -5.67 -6.85
C TYR A 110 11.42 -5.59 -5.64
N LEU A 111 11.07 -6.72 -5.01
CA LEU A 111 10.27 -6.78 -3.78
C LEU A 111 11.11 -6.54 -2.52
N ARG A 112 12.44 -6.55 -2.64
CA ARG A 112 13.36 -6.30 -1.51
C ARG A 112 13.67 -4.81 -1.33
N ASN A 113 13.53 -4.02 -2.39
CA ASN A 113 13.84 -2.59 -2.42
C ASN A 113 12.58 -1.77 -2.70
N PHE A 114 11.59 -1.83 -1.79
CA PHE A 114 10.39 -1.00 -1.92
C PHE A 114 10.62 0.41 -1.42
N GLN A 115 9.98 1.38 -2.08
CA GLN A 115 9.82 2.72 -1.53
C GLN A 115 8.73 2.70 -0.46
N ILE A 116 8.99 3.30 0.70
CA ILE A 116 8.00 3.46 1.76
C ILE A 116 7.34 4.83 1.65
N THR A 117 6.03 4.85 1.84
CA THR A 117 5.22 6.06 1.94
C THR A 117 4.31 5.97 3.16
N PHE A 118 3.98 7.11 3.75
CA PHE A 118 3.06 7.19 4.89
C PHE A 118 1.75 7.90 4.55
N ASN A 119 1.53 8.16 3.25
CA ASN A 119 0.32 8.78 2.75
C ASN A 119 -0.08 8.14 1.41
N MET A 120 -1.36 7.80 1.26
CA MET A 120 -1.85 7.15 0.04
C MET A 120 -1.69 8.04 -1.21
N ASN A 121 -1.88 9.35 -1.09
CA ASN A 121 -1.68 10.27 -2.22
C ASN A 121 -0.21 10.38 -2.61
N GLU A 122 0.71 10.29 -1.64
CA GLU A 122 2.15 10.23 -1.92
C GLU A 122 2.50 8.95 -2.68
N MET A 123 1.98 7.80 -2.24
CA MET A 123 2.12 6.52 -2.93
C MET A 123 1.67 6.62 -4.39
N ILE A 124 0.45 7.12 -4.64
CA ILE A 124 -0.10 7.29 -5.99
C ILE A 124 0.79 8.20 -6.85
N ARG A 125 1.19 9.36 -6.32
CA ARG A 125 2.06 10.30 -7.04
C ARG A 125 3.41 9.68 -7.36
N TYR A 126 3.98 8.92 -6.43
CA TYR A 126 5.26 8.26 -6.63
C TYR A 126 5.19 7.15 -7.67
N ILE A 127 4.12 6.36 -7.69
CA ILE A 127 3.87 5.34 -8.74
C ILE A 127 3.79 6.01 -10.11
N ILE A 128 3.01 7.09 -10.24
CA ILE A 128 2.88 7.85 -11.49
C ILE A 128 4.25 8.41 -11.94
N PHE A 129 5.04 8.91 -10.99
CA PHE A 129 6.41 9.37 -11.26
C PHE A 129 7.30 8.24 -11.79
N LEU A 130 7.32 7.08 -11.13
CA LEU A 130 8.10 5.91 -11.57
C LEU A 130 7.70 5.48 -12.98
N GLU A 131 6.41 5.38 -13.26
CA GLU A 131 5.91 5.03 -14.59
C GLU A 131 6.42 6.00 -15.65
N LYS A 132 6.35 7.31 -15.40
CA LYS A 132 6.89 8.31 -16.34
C LYS A 132 8.39 8.18 -16.56
N VAL A 133 9.17 7.92 -15.52
CA VAL A 133 10.62 7.72 -15.62
C VAL A 133 10.96 6.48 -16.47
N LEU A 134 10.22 5.39 -16.25
CA LEU A 134 10.41 4.14 -16.99
C LEU A 134 10.07 4.29 -18.48
N HIS A 135 8.98 4.98 -18.80
CA HIS A 135 8.60 5.27 -20.19
C HIS A 135 9.69 6.08 -20.93
N VAL A 136 10.37 7.00 -20.25
CA VAL A 136 11.49 7.77 -20.85
C VAL A 136 12.70 6.87 -21.09
N LYS A 137 13.00 5.93 -20.19
CA LYS A 137 14.10 4.97 -20.37
C LYS A 137 13.87 4.02 -21.55
N GLN A 138 12.64 3.57 -21.78
CA GLN A 138 12.32 2.65 -22.88
C GLN A 138 12.38 3.31 -24.27
N LYS A 139 12.32 4.64 -24.35
CA LYS A 139 12.44 5.40 -25.62
C LYS A 139 13.88 5.76 -26.00
N LYS A 140 14.85 5.47 -25.14
CA LYS A 140 16.29 5.65 -25.40
C LYS A 140 16.92 4.32 -25.77
#